data_AF-A0A371XAH6-F1
#
_entry.id   AF-A0A371XAH6-F1
#
_cell.length_a   1.000
_cell.length_b   1.000
_cell.length_c   1.000
_cell.angle_alpha   90.00
_cell.angle_beta   90.00
_cell.angle_gamma   90.00
#
_symmetry.space_group_name_H-M   'P 1'
#
loop_
_entity.id
_entity.type
_entity.pdbx_description
1 polymer ?
#
loop_
_entity_poly.entity_id
_entity_poly.type
_entity_poly.pdbx_seq_one_letter_code
_entity_poly.pdbx_strand_id
1 'polypeptide(L)'
;MLFDALTAHRGKLTIVTCLAAGFIVGGCQEKVASGAMEDVATSVKFDEATYGVPASPRVVERTARAIAKGGGRAQIGKPYKVKGKWYYPKDEPGYTASGMASWYGPNFHGRLTANGETYDMHHLSAAHKTFPLPSYALVTNLDNGSQVKVRVNDRGPFSHGREIDLSKKAAELLEFKSKGVANVKVEYLGRAPLEGDDTQMLLASFSPGDASDSDHMIASNEPLDSLSATAYSPSGRTAIPGVRPMQSLFQNQPSRTGAVIDTLSSFKGEERRSGAAAALETLGAGTASGSERIYLGAIDRDLMKKVGDVIGVGTRASGEATARPNIVSATVTTEPNVDTDNLLRKLWAAGFADAFVLRD
;
A
#
# COMPACT_ATOMS: atom_id res chain seq x y z
N MET A 1 -35.35 76.59 -56.11
CA MET A 1 -33.95 76.30 -56.48
C MET A 1 -33.81 74.79 -56.41
N LEU A 2 -33.48 73.99 -57.42
CA LEU A 2 -33.08 74.19 -58.81
C LEU A 2 -33.11 72.75 -59.42
N PHE A 3 -33.64 72.57 -60.64
CA PHE A 3 -33.56 71.40 -61.57
C PHE A 3 -34.03 70.00 -61.10
N ASP A 4 -34.41 69.05 -61.95
CA ASP A 4 -35.10 68.94 -63.24
C ASP A 4 -35.14 67.43 -63.57
N ALA A 5 -36.04 67.02 -64.45
CA ALA A 5 -35.85 65.95 -65.45
C ALA A 5 -35.52 64.47 -65.05
N LEU A 6 -36.54 63.62 -65.28
CA LEU A 6 -36.60 62.64 -66.39
C LEU A 6 -35.63 61.42 -66.46
N THR A 7 -36.30 60.25 -66.51
CA THR A 7 -36.09 59.08 -67.42
C THR A 7 -35.20 57.89 -67.03
N ALA A 8 -35.82 56.72 -67.20
CA ALA A 8 -35.32 55.49 -67.84
C ALA A 8 -34.23 54.66 -67.14
N HIS A 9 -34.10 53.35 -67.35
CA HIS A 9 -34.96 52.23 -67.71
C HIS A 9 -34.02 51.00 -67.59
N ARG A 10 -34.58 49.86 -67.14
CA ARG A 10 -34.12 48.47 -67.40
C ARG A 10 -32.92 47.92 -66.62
N GLY A 11 -33.26 46.97 -65.73
CA GLY A 11 -32.43 45.84 -65.34
C GLY A 11 -33.28 44.83 -64.60
N LYS A 12 -33.78 43.82 -65.32
CA LYS A 12 -34.65 42.73 -64.84
C LYS A 12 -33.91 41.80 -63.85
N LEU A 13 -34.70 40.92 -63.24
CA LEU A 13 -34.38 39.53 -62.84
C LEU A 13 -34.08 39.38 -61.33
N THR A 14 -34.71 38.54 -60.51
CA THR A 14 -35.86 37.63 -60.56
C THR A 14 -36.09 37.21 -59.10
N ILE A 15 -37.36 37.13 -58.70
CA ILE A 15 -37.84 36.56 -57.44
C ILE A 15 -37.49 35.07 -57.40
N VAL A 16 -36.83 34.60 -56.33
CA VAL A 16 -36.96 33.22 -55.86
C VAL A 16 -37.08 33.22 -54.34
N THR A 17 -38.34 33.26 -53.89
CA THR A 17 -38.79 32.71 -52.61
C THR A 17 -38.60 31.20 -52.63
N CYS A 18 -37.80 30.67 -51.71
CA CYS A 18 -37.86 29.25 -51.32
C CYS A 18 -38.09 29.18 -49.81
N LEU A 19 -39.36 28.96 -49.45
CA LEU A 19 -39.78 28.29 -48.24
C LEU A 19 -39.07 26.93 -48.18
N ALA A 20 -38.33 26.64 -47.12
CA ALA A 20 -37.90 25.28 -46.81
C ALA A 20 -38.06 25.02 -45.32
N ALA A 21 -38.84 23.98 -45.06
CA ALA A 21 -39.36 23.51 -43.79
C ALA A 21 -38.29 23.28 -42.72
N GLY A 22 -38.64 23.60 -41.47
CA GLY A 22 -37.88 23.24 -40.30
C GLY A 22 -37.82 21.72 -40.12
N PHE A 23 -36.62 21.16 -40.25
CA PHE A 23 -36.29 19.84 -39.74
C PHE A 23 -36.04 19.96 -38.23
N ILE A 24 -37.03 19.57 -37.44
CA ILE A 24 -36.84 19.30 -36.00
C ILE A 24 -36.07 17.98 -35.92
N VAL A 25 -34.74 18.06 -35.79
CA VAL A 25 -33.94 16.92 -35.37
C VAL A 25 -34.29 16.64 -33.92
N GLY A 26 -35.09 15.60 -33.70
CA GLY A 26 -35.30 15.02 -32.38
C GLY A 26 -33.98 14.49 -31.85
N GLY A 27 -33.34 15.28 -30.99
CA GLY A 27 -32.22 14.80 -30.18
C GLY A 27 -32.75 13.74 -29.21
N CYS A 28 -32.40 12.48 -29.46
CA CYS A 28 -32.37 11.47 -28.41
C CYS A 28 -31.32 11.91 -27.39
N GLN A 29 -31.73 12.71 -26.39
CA GLN A 29 -31.01 12.77 -25.14
C GLN A 29 -31.18 11.41 -24.48
N GLU A 30 -30.15 10.57 -24.59
CA GLU A 30 -29.93 9.53 -23.61
C GLU A 30 -29.96 10.19 -22.23
N LYS A 31 -31.03 9.92 -21.50
CA LYS A 31 -31.06 10.17 -20.06
C LYS A 31 -29.97 9.27 -19.47
N VAL A 32 -28.77 9.82 -19.33
CA VAL A 32 -27.77 9.28 -18.41
C VAL A 32 -28.50 9.20 -17.08
N ALA A 33 -28.81 7.97 -16.67
CA ALA A 33 -29.38 7.70 -15.37
C ALA A 33 -28.43 8.33 -14.35
N SER A 34 -28.86 9.45 -13.76
CA SER A 34 -28.21 9.99 -12.58
C SER A 34 -28.46 8.96 -11.49
N GLY A 35 -27.57 7.98 -11.37
CA GLY A 35 -27.52 7.13 -10.19
C GLY A 35 -27.46 8.05 -9.00
N ALA A 36 -28.53 8.04 -8.21
CA ALA A 36 -28.60 8.76 -6.95
C ALA A 36 -27.39 8.33 -6.12
N MET A 37 -26.44 9.25 -5.97
CA MET A 37 -25.24 9.01 -5.19
C MET A 37 -25.66 9.06 -3.73
N GLU A 38 -25.50 7.94 -3.02
CA GLU A 38 -25.85 7.78 -1.60
C GLU A 38 -25.51 9.04 -0.81
N ASP A 39 -26.47 9.52 -0.01
CA ASP A 39 -26.28 10.58 0.97
C ASP A 39 -25.13 10.21 1.92
N VAL A 40 -23.95 10.73 1.60
CA VAL A 40 -22.74 10.53 2.40
C VAL A 40 -22.92 11.32 3.69
N ALA A 41 -23.19 10.62 4.79
CA ALA A 41 -23.35 11.17 6.12
C ALA A 41 -22.27 12.23 6.44
N THR A 42 -22.75 13.43 6.78
CA THR A 42 -21.96 14.64 7.10
C THR A 42 -21.28 14.58 8.48
N SER A 43 -21.57 13.56 9.29
CA SER A 43 -20.97 13.39 10.62
C SER A 43 -19.56 12.79 10.51
N VAL A 44 -18.61 13.54 11.06
CA VAL A 44 -17.18 13.26 11.07
C VAL A 44 -16.86 11.89 11.71
N LYS A 45 -16.17 11.00 10.97
CA LYS A 45 -15.57 9.75 11.51
C LYS A 45 -14.12 9.92 11.98
N PHE A 46 -13.60 11.15 11.96
CA PHE A 46 -12.24 11.50 12.38
C PHE A 46 -12.29 12.56 13.48
N ASP A 47 -12.34 12.12 14.73
CA ASP A 47 -12.42 13.00 15.89
C ASP A 47 -11.02 13.51 16.26
N GLU A 48 -10.83 14.83 16.22
CA GLU A 48 -9.53 15.46 16.53
C GLU A 48 -9.08 15.17 17.96
N ALA A 49 -10.01 15.09 18.92
CA ALA A 49 -9.68 14.74 20.30
C ALA A 49 -9.11 13.30 20.41
N THR A 50 -9.61 12.38 19.58
CA THR A 50 -9.13 11.00 19.50
C THR A 50 -7.76 10.89 18.84
N TYR A 51 -7.54 11.60 17.73
CA TYR A 51 -6.33 11.44 16.92
C TYR A 51 -5.23 12.46 17.21
N GLY A 52 -5.53 13.54 17.93
CA GLY A 52 -4.61 14.61 18.30
C GLY A 52 -4.19 15.51 17.12
N VAL A 53 -4.85 15.38 15.97
CA VAL A 53 -4.61 16.20 14.78
C VAL A 53 -5.94 16.56 14.12
N PRO A 54 -6.09 17.76 13.55
CA PRO A 54 -7.30 18.13 12.82
C PRO A 54 -7.39 17.36 11.51
N ALA A 55 -8.60 17.21 10.99
CA ALA A 55 -8.80 16.69 9.64
C ALA A 55 -8.22 17.65 8.60
N SER A 56 -7.55 17.14 7.57
CA SER A 56 -6.92 17.95 6.50
C SER A 56 -7.88 18.92 5.79
N PRO A 57 -7.44 19.95 5.06
CA PRO A 57 -8.38 20.76 4.28
C PRO A 57 -8.95 19.98 3.09
N ARG A 58 -10.21 20.27 2.75
CA ARG A 58 -10.82 19.86 1.48
C ARG A 58 -10.46 20.90 0.42
N VAL A 59 -9.86 20.47 -0.67
CA VAL A 59 -9.42 21.33 -1.78
C VAL A 59 -10.24 21.12 -3.04
N VAL A 60 -10.99 20.02 -3.11
CA VAL A 60 -11.93 19.74 -4.20
C VAL A 60 -13.30 19.33 -3.64
N GLU A 61 -14.36 19.72 -4.35
CA GLU A 61 -15.75 19.38 -4.04
C GLU A 61 -15.96 17.87 -3.85
N ARG A 62 -16.87 17.50 -2.95
CA ARG A 62 -17.16 16.08 -2.63
C ARG A 62 -17.70 15.30 -3.84
N THR A 63 -18.33 15.99 -4.79
CA THR A 63 -18.96 15.41 -5.98
C THR A 63 -18.06 15.44 -7.21
N ALA A 64 -16.84 15.98 -7.10
CA ALA A 64 -15.93 16.08 -8.23
C ALA A 64 -15.58 14.69 -8.76
N ARG A 65 -15.67 14.50 -10.07
CA ARG A 65 -15.29 13.25 -10.73
C ARG A 65 -13.82 13.21 -11.14
N ALA A 66 -13.25 14.39 -11.41
CA ALA A 66 -11.87 14.53 -11.84
C ALA A 66 -11.05 15.16 -10.72
N ILE A 67 -10.04 14.43 -10.26
CA ILE A 67 -9.04 14.88 -9.30
C ILE A 67 -7.69 14.85 -10.00
N ALA A 68 -6.95 15.96 -9.97
CA ALA A 68 -5.59 16.01 -10.49
C ALA A 68 -4.72 14.92 -9.85
N LYS A 69 -3.93 14.23 -10.67
CA LYS A 69 -3.05 13.14 -10.23
C LYS A 69 -1.64 13.66 -10.01
N GLY A 70 -0.96 13.07 -9.03
CA GLY A 70 0.33 13.54 -8.58
C GLY A 70 0.25 14.88 -7.83
N GLY A 71 1.35 15.62 -7.87
CA GLY A 71 1.58 16.73 -6.95
C GLY A 71 1.85 16.24 -5.53
N GLY A 72 2.18 17.15 -4.62
CA GLY A 72 2.60 16.80 -3.26
C GLY A 72 4.11 16.67 -3.11
N ARG A 73 4.56 16.03 -2.02
CA ARG A 73 5.98 16.00 -1.63
C ARG A 73 6.48 14.59 -1.35
N ALA A 74 7.71 14.32 -1.77
CA ALA A 74 8.42 13.10 -1.40
C ALA A 74 8.89 13.22 0.05
N GLN A 75 8.52 12.27 0.90
CA GLN A 75 8.90 12.26 2.31
C GLN A 75 8.93 10.83 2.85
N ILE A 76 9.98 10.49 3.60
CA ILE A 76 9.87 9.42 4.60
C ILE A 76 9.01 9.95 5.75
N GLY A 77 9.33 11.16 6.22
CA GLY A 77 8.62 11.85 7.28
C GLY A 77 9.27 11.61 8.65
N LYS A 78 9.02 12.52 9.58
CA LYS A 78 9.51 12.44 10.95
C LYS A 78 8.69 11.40 11.74
N PRO A 79 9.26 10.79 12.80
CA PRO A 79 8.47 10.02 13.75
C PRO A 79 7.29 10.83 14.28
N TYR A 80 6.14 10.18 14.43
CA TYR A 80 4.91 10.84 14.84
C TYR A 80 4.09 9.94 15.77
N LYS A 81 3.23 10.57 16.58
CA LYS A 81 2.45 9.89 17.62
C LYS A 81 0.96 10.04 17.33
N VAL A 82 0.23 8.92 17.34
CA VAL A 82 -1.23 8.90 17.19
C VAL A 82 -1.80 7.94 18.23
N LYS A 83 -2.81 8.39 18.99
CA LYS A 83 -3.45 7.60 20.07
C LYS A 83 -2.45 7.00 21.06
N GLY A 84 -1.43 7.77 21.46
CA GLY A 84 -0.43 7.29 22.41
C GLY A 84 0.71 6.46 21.79
N LYS A 85 0.53 5.92 20.57
CA LYS A 85 1.49 5.04 19.90
C LYS A 85 2.39 5.81 18.94
N TRP A 86 3.70 5.56 19.02
CA TRP A 86 4.69 6.10 18.10
C TRP A 86 4.78 5.27 16.82
N TYR A 87 4.95 5.97 15.71
CA TYR A 87 5.19 5.42 14.38
C TYR A 87 6.47 6.03 13.82
N TYR A 88 7.29 5.19 13.21
CA TYR A 88 8.60 5.55 12.68
C TYR A 88 8.62 5.25 11.18
N PRO A 89 8.28 6.23 10.33
CA PRO A 89 8.41 6.06 8.91
C PRO A 89 9.85 5.74 8.51
N LYS A 90 10.02 4.75 7.64
CA LYS A 90 11.31 4.31 7.13
C LYS A 90 11.15 3.71 5.75
N ASP A 91 12.22 3.76 4.98
CA ASP A 91 12.33 3.00 3.72
C ASP A 91 12.73 1.57 4.08
N GLU A 92 11.90 0.59 3.72
CA GLU A 92 12.12 -0.82 4.08
C GLU A 92 11.97 -1.71 2.85
N PRO A 93 13.01 -1.76 1.98
CA PRO A 93 13.02 -2.67 0.83
C PRO A 93 12.79 -4.12 1.27
N GLY A 94 11.93 -4.83 0.56
CA GLY A 94 11.57 -6.22 0.90
C GLY A 94 10.53 -6.35 2.01
N TYR A 95 9.94 -5.25 2.48
CA TYR A 95 8.81 -5.30 3.41
C TYR A 95 7.69 -6.19 2.87
N THR A 96 7.30 -7.16 3.67
CA THR A 96 6.14 -8.03 3.46
C THR A 96 5.46 -8.27 4.78
N ALA A 97 4.16 -7.97 4.86
CA ALA A 97 3.38 -8.17 6.07
C ALA A 97 1.97 -8.63 5.72
N SER A 98 1.40 -9.49 6.56
CA SER A 98 -0.01 -9.87 6.47
C SER A 98 -0.78 -9.23 7.62
N GLY A 99 -2.00 -8.77 7.33
CA GLY A 99 -2.86 -8.17 8.33
C GLY A 99 -4.19 -7.71 7.75
N MET A 100 -4.97 -7.03 8.57
CA MET A 100 -6.31 -6.61 8.18
C MET A 100 -6.27 -5.31 7.37
N ALA A 101 -6.84 -5.32 6.18
CA ALA A 101 -7.13 -4.11 5.41
C ALA A 101 -8.49 -3.53 5.80
N SER A 102 -8.65 -2.22 5.64
CA SER A 102 -9.96 -1.61 5.45
C SER A 102 -9.94 -0.62 4.29
N TRP A 103 -10.99 0.19 4.14
CA TRP A 103 -11.02 1.24 3.13
C TRP A 103 -11.58 2.56 3.67
N TYR A 104 -11.08 3.67 3.11
CA TYR A 104 -11.51 5.01 3.51
C TYR A 104 -12.84 5.38 2.87
N GLY A 105 -13.79 5.80 3.71
CA GLY A 105 -15.12 6.22 3.28
C GLY A 105 -15.14 7.47 2.39
N PRO A 106 -16.27 7.75 1.73
CA PRO A 106 -16.39 8.86 0.78
C PRO A 106 -16.17 10.26 1.38
N ASN A 107 -16.22 10.40 2.71
CA ASN A 107 -15.95 11.65 3.39
C ASN A 107 -14.53 12.20 3.19
N PHE A 108 -13.56 11.36 2.85
CA PHE A 108 -12.17 11.79 2.64
C PHE A 108 -11.92 12.36 1.25
N HIS A 109 -12.78 12.06 0.26
CA HIS A 109 -12.57 12.46 -1.14
C HIS A 109 -12.32 13.96 -1.29
N GLY A 110 -11.41 14.39 -2.15
CA GLY A 110 -11.11 15.81 -2.37
C GLY A 110 -10.36 16.51 -1.24
N ARG A 111 -9.93 15.77 -0.19
CA ARG A 111 -9.10 16.29 0.90
C ARG A 111 -7.62 15.99 0.65
N LEU A 112 -6.75 16.78 1.25
CA LEU A 112 -5.31 16.54 1.17
C LEU A 112 -4.91 15.30 2.00
N THR A 113 -4.03 14.48 1.44
CA THR A 113 -3.34 13.38 2.12
C THR A 113 -2.11 13.88 2.87
N ALA A 114 -1.45 13.02 3.64
CA ALA A 114 -0.24 13.36 4.39
C ALA A 114 0.92 13.88 3.52
N ASN A 115 1.02 13.47 2.25
CA ASN A 115 2.02 13.99 1.31
C ASN A 115 1.53 15.19 0.48
N GLY A 116 0.30 15.64 0.69
CA GLY A 116 -0.26 16.81 0.01
C GLY A 116 -0.89 16.51 -1.36
N GLU A 117 -0.97 15.25 -1.77
CA GLU A 117 -1.84 14.85 -2.88
C GLU A 117 -3.31 15.03 -2.50
N THR A 118 -4.19 15.14 -3.49
CA THR A 118 -5.64 15.13 -3.25
C THR A 118 -6.15 13.69 -3.28
N TYR A 119 -6.78 13.24 -2.20
CA TYR A 119 -7.34 11.89 -2.15
C TYR A 119 -8.51 11.74 -3.14
N ASP A 120 -8.38 10.76 -4.04
CA ASP A 120 -9.43 10.33 -4.94
C ASP A 120 -9.89 8.90 -4.59
N MET A 121 -11.19 8.75 -4.31
CA MET A 121 -11.77 7.46 -3.96
C MET A 121 -11.84 6.51 -5.17
N HIS A 122 -11.80 7.04 -6.39
CA HIS A 122 -11.87 6.32 -7.65
C HIS A 122 -10.49 5.89 -8.18
N HIS A 123 -9.41 6.38 -7.57
CA HIS A 123 -8.04 6.01 -7.91
C HIS A 123 -7.54 4.85 -7.02
N LEU A 124 -6.51 4.12 -7.46
CA LEU A 124 -5.93 3.00 -6.71
C LEU A 124 -4.89 3.49 -5.70
N SER A 125 -5.36 4.10 -4.61
CA SER A 125 -4.53 4.63 -3.54
C SER A 125 -4.69 3.88 -2.21
N ALA A 126 -3.75 4.09 -1.30
CA ALA A 126 -3.75 3.52 0.04
C ALA A 126 -3.02 4.42 1.04
N ALA A 127 -3.22 4.14 2.33
CA ALA A 127 -2.44 4.69 3.42
C ALA A 127 -1.68 3.60 4.15
N HIS A 128 -0.44 3.93 4.52
CA HIS A 128 0.38 3.06 5.35
C HIS A 128 1.05 3.88 6.47
N LYS A 129 1.29 3.22 7.62
CA LYS A 129 1.80 3.88 8.82
C LYS A 129 3.22 4.40 8.63
N THR A 130 4.06 3.64 7.92
CA THR A 130 5.51 3.85 7.95
C THR A 130 6.17 3.92 6.58
N PHE A 131 5.45 3.66 5.47
CA PHE A 131 6.10 3.71 4.16
C PHE A 131 6.52 5.14 3.79
N PRO A 132 7.60 5.31 3.00
CA PRO A 132 7.86 6.57 2.33
C PRO A 132 6.68 6.95 1.45
N LEU A 133 6.41 8.25 1.32
CA LEU A 133 5.36 8.78 0.47
C LEU A 133 5.96 9.63 -0.65
N PRO A 134 5.42 9.56 -1.88
CA PRO A 134 4.54 8.49 -2.34
C PRO A 134 5.33 7.20 -2.58
N SER A 135 4.67 6.04 -2.45
CA SER A 135 5.25 4.74 -2.79
C SER A 135 4.26 3.82 -3.48
N TYR A 136 4.74 2.68 -3.97
CA TYR A 136 3.89 1.61 -4.47
C TYR A 136 3.89 0.42 -3.51
N ALA A 137 2.74 -0.24 -3.40
CA ALA A 137 2.59 -1.50 -2.70
C ALA A 137 1.79 -2.48 -3.55
N LEU A 138 2.14 -3.77 -3.53
CA LEU A 138 1.26 -4.84 -4.01
C LEU A 138 0.41 -5.28 -2.83
N VAL A 139 -0.90 -5.34 -3.04
CA VAL A 139 -1.86 -5.80 -2.02
C VAL A 139 -2.58 -7.01 -2.59
N THR A 140 -2.48 -8.13 -1.88
CA THR A 140 -3.17 -9.38 -2.21
C THR A 140 -4.22 -9.63 -1.15
N ASN A 141 -5.48 -9.79 -1.54
CA ASN A 141 -6.52 -10.30 -0.66
C ASN A 141 -6.33 -11.81 -0.50
N LEU A 142 -6.07 -12.23 0.73
CA LEU A 142 -5.78 -13.62 1.07
C LEU A 142 -7.03 -14.51 1.04
N ASP A 143 -8.22 -13.92 1.08
CA ASP A 143 -9.49 -14.66 1.09
C ASP A 143 -9.89 -15.15 -0.31
N ASN A 144 -9.48 -14.45 -1.38
CA ASN A 144 -9.84 -14.79 -2.77
C ASN A 144 -8.64 -14.86 -3.74
N GLY A 145 -7.44 -14.45 -3.31
CA GLY A 145 -6.23 -14.42 -4.15
C GLY A 145 -6.11 -13.20 -5.07
N SER A 146 -7.11 -12.31 -5.11
CA SER A 146 -7.07 -11.11 -5.95
C SER A 146 -5.98 -10.16 -5.49
N GLN A 147 -5.25 -9.56 -6.43
CA GLN A 147 -4.17 -8.64 -6.10
C GLN A 147 -4.12 -7.43 -7.03
N VAL A 148 -3.64 -6.30 -6.50
CA VAL A 148 -3.48 -5.06 -7.27
C VAL A 148 -2.37 -4.20 -6.67
N LYS A 149 -1.64 -3.48 -7.52
CA LYS A 149 -0.72 -2.42 -7.05
C LYS A 149 -1.50 -1.17 -6.68
N VAL A 150 -1.08 -0.52 -5.61
CA VAL A 150 -1.67 0.72 -5.12
C VAL A 150 -0.60 1.77 -4.87
N ARG A 151 -0.98 3.04 -5.05
CA ARG A 151 -0.19 4.21 -4.67
C ARG A 151 -0.41 4.52 -3.18
N VAL A 152 0.63 4.41 -2.37
CA VAL A 152 0.59 4.81 -0.97
C VAL A 152 0.98 6.29 -0.87
N ASN A 153 0.00 7.14 -0.57
CA ASN A 153 0.19 8.60 -0.50
C ASN A 153 -0.29 9.22 0.83
N ASP A 154 -0.79 8.39 1.75
CA ASP A 154 -1.32 8.86 3.03
C ASP A 154 -0.82 8.05 4.24
N ARG A 155 -1.11 8.55 5.45
CA ARG A 155 -0.73 7.96 6.74
C ARG A 155 -1.91 7.29 7.42
N GLY A 156 -1.63 6.20 8.13
CA GLY A 156 -2.64 5.35 8.77
C GLY A 156 -2.57 3.93 8.23
N PRO A 157 -3.47 3.01 8.64
CA PRO A 157 -4.50 3.18 9.67
C PRO A 157 -3.99 3.26 11.10
N PHE A 158 -4.77 3.90 11.98
CA PHE A 158 -4.49 4.05 13.41
C PHE A 158 -5.52 3.36 14.33
N SER A 159 -6.40 2.54 13.75
CA SER A 159 -7.49 1.88 14.45
C SER A 159 -7.48 0.38 14.20
N HIS A 160 -7.90 -0.39 15.20
CA HIS A 160 -8.12 -1.85 15.15
C HIS A 160 -6.92 -2.68 14.67
N GLY A 161 -5.69 -2.19 14.85
CA GLY A 161 -4.48 -2.94 14.45
C GLY A 161 -4.35 -3.20 12.95
N ARG A 162 -5.15 -2.53 12.11
CA ARG A 162 -5.16 -2.72 10.65
C ARG A 162 -3.81 -2.45 10.04
N GLU A 163 -3.49 -3.14 8.96
CA GLU A 163 -2.22 -3.05 8.27
C GLU A 163 -2.21 -1.90 7.26
N ILE A 164 -3.26 -1.82 6.45
CA ILE A 164 -3.38 -0.87 5.35
C ILE A 164 -4.83 -0.41 5.21
N ASP A 165 -5.04 0.84 4.82
CA ASP A 165 -6.37 1.33 4.45
C ASP A 165 -6.35 1.73 2.97
N LEU A 166 -7.26 1.14 2.18
CA LEU A 166 -7.31 1.28 0.73
C LEU A 166 -8.35 2.31 0.28
N SER A 167 -8.26 2.74 -0.97
CA SER A 167 -9.32 3.50 -1.62
C SER A 167 -10.57 2.63 -1.87
N LYS A 168 -11.71 3.28 -2.10
CA LYS A 168 -12.95 2.61 -2.49
C LYS A 168 -12.74 1.74 -3.73
N LYS A 169 -12.07 2.27 -4.77
CA LYS A 169 -11.83 1.51 -6.01
C LYS A 169 -10.93 0.29 -5.80
N ALA A 170 -9.88 0.41 -4.99
CA ALA A 170 -9.01 -0.73 -4.67
C ALA A 170 -9.78 -1.81 -3.88
N ALA A 171 -10.64 -1.43 -2.94
CA ALA A 171 -11.49 -2.36 -2.20
C ALA A 171 -12.58 -3.02 -3.06
N GLU A 172 -13.03 -2.37 -4.15
CA GLU A 172 -13.92 -2.96 -5.16
C GLU A 172 -13.19 -4.05 -5.96
N LEU A 173 -11.98 -3.76 -6.46
CA LEU A 173 -11.19 -4.74 -7.21
C LEU A 173 -10.78 -5.94 -6.37
N LEU A 174 -10.45 -5.72 -5.10
CA LEU A 174 -10.11 -6.78 -4.15
C LEU A 174 -11.34 -7.45 -3.50
N GLU A 175 -12.56 -7.06 -3.91
CA GLU A 175 -13.83 -7.69 -3.50
C GLU A 175 -14.13 -7.70 -2.00
N PHE A 176 -13.71 -6.67 -1.27
CA PHE A 176 -14.02 -6.57 0.17
C PHE A 176 -14.75 -5.29 0.57
N LYS A 177 -15.05 -4.38 -0.38
CA LYS A 177 -15.77 -3.13 -0.08
C LYS A 177 -17.05 -3.36 0.72
N SER A 178 -17.88 -4.33 0.35
CA SER A 178 -19.15 -4.66 1.03
C SER A 178 -18.94 -5.21 2.44
N LYS A 179 -17.89 -6.03 2.64
CA LYS A 179 -17.48 -6.56 3.95
C LYS A 179 -16.86 -5.48 4.85
N GLY A 180 -16.27 -4.45 4.25
CA GLY A 180 -15.59 -3.34 4.93
C GLY A 180 -14.12 -3.62 5.29
N VAL A 181 -13.76 -4.89 5.49
CA VAL A 181 -12.41 -5.35 5.83
C VAL A 181 -12.07 -6.66 5.12
N ALA A 182 -10.77 -6.95 4.98
CA ALA A 182 -10.26 -8.22 4.44
C ALA A 182 -8.89 -8.57 5.05
N ASN A 183 -8.53 -9.86 5.05
CA ASN A 183 -7.16 -10.27 5.31
C ASN A 183 -6.32 -10.05 4.05
N VAL A 184 -5.24 -9.29 4.17
CA VAL A 184 -4.38 -8.98 3.04
C VAL A 184 -2.91 -9.27 3.35
N LYS A 185 -2.15 -9.53 2.29
CA LYS A 185 -0.70 -9.42 2.27
C LYS A 185 -0.31 -8.12 1.57
N VAL A 186 0.60 -7.36 2.18
CA VAL A 186 1.10 -6.08 1.69
C VAL A 186 2.59 -6.19 1.43
N GLU A 187 3.01 -5.87 0.22
CA GLU A 187 4.42 -5.87 -0.20
C GLU A 187 4.83 -4.50 -0.67
N TYR A 188 5.93 -3.96 -0.12
CA TYR A 188 6.49 -2.68 -0.56
C TYR A 188 7.25 -2.84 -1.87
N LEU A 189 6.88 -2.06 -2.89
CA LEU A 189 7.49 -2.11 -4.22
C LEU A 189 8.51 -0.98 -4.47
N GLY A 190 8.68 -0.07 -3.51
CA GLY A 190 9.55 1.10 -3.64
C GLY A 190 8.80 2.42 -3.81
N ARG A 191 9.56 3.51 -3.91
CA ARG A 191 9.02 4.86 -4.06
C ARG A 191 8.33 5.06 -5.40
N ALA A 192 7.27 5.87 -5.40
CA ALA A 192 6.53 6.24 -6.60
C ALA A 192 7.00 7.61 -7.11
N PRO A 193 6.86 7.90 -8.41
CA PRO A 193 7.03 9.25 -8.95
C PRO A 193 6.06 10.24 -8.29
N LEU A 194 6.50 11.48 -8.12
CA LEU A 194 5.65 12.56 -7.60
C LEU A 194 4.62 13.03 -8.62
N GLU A 195 5.02 13.06 -9.88
CA GLU A 195 4.22 13.59 -10.97
C GLU A 195 3.71 12.49 -11.89
N GLY A 196 2.63 12.79 -12.60
CA GLY A 196 2.03 11.93 -13.60
C GLY A 196 0.77 11.20 -13.11
N ASP A 197 0.11 10.55 -14.07
CA ASP A 197 -1.05 9.71 -13.84
C ASP A 197 -0.66 8.24 -13.96
N ASP A 198 -0.53 7.57 -12.82
CA ASP A 198 -0.22 6.15 -12.69
C ASP A 198 -1.48 5.25 -12.79
N THR A 199 -2.67 5.81 -13.02
CA THR A 199 -3.95 5.08 -13.02
C THR A 199 -3.94 3.89 -13.98
N GLN A 200 -3.47 4.09 -15.22
CA GLN A 200 -3.45 3.01 -16.22
C GLN A 200 -2.51 1.87 -15.81
N MET A 201 -1.33 2.22 -15.27
CA MET A 201 -0.35 1.24 -14.80
C MET A 201 -0.87 0.44 -13.60
N LEU A 202 -1.50 1.11 -12.64
CA LEU A 202 -2.07 0.46 -11.46
C LEU A 202 -3.26 -0.43 -11.83
N LEU A 203 -4.14 0.00 -12.75
CA LEU A 203 -5.26 -0.82 -13.22
C LEU A 203 -4.77 -2.05 -13.99
N ALA A 204 -3.76 -1.91 -14.86
CA ALA A 204 -3.18 -3.03 -15.59
C ALA A 204 -2.48 -4.06 -14.67
N SER A 205 -2.17 -3.69 -13.42
CA SER A 205 -1.58 -4.60 -12.44
C SER A 205 -2.60 -5.47 -11.70
N PHE A 206 -3.90 -5.23 -11.88
CA PHE A 206 -4.92 -6.03 -11.25
C PHE A 206 -4.89 -7.46 -11.80
N SER A 207 -4.74 -8.42 -10.90
CA SER A 207 -4.93 -9.83 -11.19
C SER A 207 -6.09 -10.31 -10.34
N PRO A 208 -7.22 -10.74 -10.94
CA PRO A 208 -8.24 -11.43 -10.19
C PRO A 208 -7.65 -12.71 -9.59
N GLY A 209 -8.07 -13.04 -8.38
CA GLY A 209 -7.69 -14.30 -7.75
C GLY A 209 -8.46 -15.46 -8.36
N ASP A 210 -8.02 -16.67 -8.04
CA ASP A 210 -8.63 -17.90 -8.54
C ASP A 210 -10.11 -17.96 -8.14
N ALA A 211 -10.98 -17.50 -9.03
CA ALA A 211 -12.21 -18.23 -9.31
C ALA A 211 -11.77 -19.60 -9.84
N SER A 212 -11.47 -20.52 -8.92
CA SER A 212 -11.30 -21.91 -9.27
C SER A 212 -12.56 -22.33 -10.03
N ASP A 213 -12.38 -22.66 -11.31
CA ASP A 213 -13.36 -23.36 -12.15
C ASP A 213 -14.51 -22.52 -12.75
N SER A 214 -14.18 -21.44 -13.46
CA SER A 214 -15.01 -21.03 -14.60
C SER A 214 -14.14 -20.78 -15.82
N ASP A 215 -14.24 -21.71 -16.76
CA ASP A 215 -13.82 -21.70 -18.16
C ASP A 215 -14.17 -20.38 -18.87
N HIS A 216 -13.43 -19.32 -18.57
CA HIS A 216 -13.56 -18.01 -19.20
C HIS A 216 -12.39 -17.83 -20.18
N MET A 217 -12.63 -18.28 -21.42
CA MET A 217 -11.76 -17.98 -22.55
C MET A 217 -11.70 -16.46 -22.76
N ILE A 218 -10.49 -15.89 -22.68
CA ILE A 218 -10.25 -14.51 -23.12
C ILE A 218 -10.38 -14.49 -24.64
N ALA A 219 -11.46 -13.89 -25.15
CA ALA A 219 -11.60 -13.61 -26.57
C ALA A 219 -10.61 -12.51 -26.97
N SER A 220 -9.47 -12.89 -27.57
CA SER A 220 -8.61 -11.94 -28.28
C SER A 220 -9.32 -11.49 -29.56
N ASN A 221 -9.66 -10.20 -29.66
CA ASN A 221 -10.18 -9.60 -30.90
C ASN A 221 -9.02 -9.17 -31.82
N GLU A 222 -8.09 -10.08 -32.08
CA GLU A 222 -7.12 -9.93 -33.16
C GLU A 222 -7.71 -10.61 -34.40
N PRO A 223 -7.87 -9.90 -35.54
CA PRO A 223 -8.31 -10.54 -36.76
C PRO A 223 -7.25 -11.57 -37.19
N LEU A 224 -7.68 -12.84 -37.28
CA LEU A 224 -6.90 -13.92 -37.88
C LEU A 224 -6.71 -13.61 -39.37
N ASP A 225 -5.58 -13.00 -39.71
CA ASP A 225 -5.11 -12.99 -41.10
C ASP A 225 -4.79 -14.43 -41.49
N SER A 226 -5.71 -15.00 -42.25
CA SER A 226 -5.59 -16.30 -42.88
C SER A 226 -4.47 -16.27 -43.92
N LEU A 227 -3.31 -16.83 -43.58
CA LEU A 227 -2.31 -17.22 -44.57
C LEU A 227 -2.00 -18.72 -44.43
N SER A 228 -2.72 -19.47 -45.25
CA SER A 228 -2.22 -20.59 -46.06
C SER A 228 -1.22 -21.54 -45.41
N ALA A 229 -1.73 -22.65 -44.89
CA ALA A 229 -0.96 -23.84 -44.62
C ALA A 229 -0.38 -24.40 -45.93
N THR A 230 0.83 -23.96 -46.30
CA THR A 230 1.72 -24.74 -47.15
C THR A 230 2.52 -25.65 -46.24
N ALA A 231 2.24 -26.95 -46.31
CA ALA A 231 2.97 -27.98 -45.60
C ALA A 231 4.46 -27.91 -45.97
N TYR A 232 5.29 -27.56 -44.98
CA TYR A 232 6.73 -27.75 -45.04
C TYR A 232 7.14 -28.63 -43.87
N SER A 233 7.46 -29.88 -44.16
CA SER A 233 8.10 -30.80 -43.23
C SER A 233 9.57 -30.40 -43.07
N PRO A 234 10.09 -30.13 -41.86
CA PRO A 234 11.52 -30.17 -41.63
C PRO A 234 11.91 -31.56 -41.12
N SER A 235 12.21 -32.46 -42.05
CA SER A 235 13.21 -33.50 -41.81
C SER A 235 14.57 -32.83 -41.69
N GLY A 236 15.17 -32.84 -40.49
CA GLY A 236 16.54 -32.36 -40.32
C GLY A 236 16.86 -31.92 -38.89
N ARG A 237 17.15 -32.89 -38.00
CA ARG A 237 17.94 -32.61 -36.80
C ARG A 237 19.38 -32.34 -37.23
N THR A 238 19.79 -31.08 -37.26
CA THR A 238 21.22 -30.75 -37.32
C THR A 238 21.82 -31.06 -35.95
N ALA A 239 22.68 -32.07 -35.91
CA ALA A 239 23.47 -32.41 -34.74
C ALA A 239 24.48 -31.29 -34.43
N ILE A 240 24.55 -30.86 -33.17
CA ILE A 240 25.62 -30.01 -32.67
C ILE A 240 26.89 -30.88 -32.52
N PRO A 241 28.02 -30.52 -33.12
CA PRO A 241 29.27 -31.27 -32.93
C PRO A 241 29.72 -31.21 -31.47
N GLY A 242 29.91 -32.37 -30.83
CA GLY A 242 30.59 -32.47 -29.53
C GLY A 242 29.74 -32.90 -28.33
N VAL A 243 28.43 -33.12 -28.48
CA VAL A 243 27.58 -33.60 -27.37
C VAL A 243 27.00 -34.96 -27.73
N ARG A 244 27.49 -36.03 -27.08
CA ARG A 244 26.85 -37.35 -27.16
C ARG A 244 25.68 -37.39 -26.18
N PRO A 245 24.43 -37.59 -26.62
CA PRO A 245 23.35 -37.93 -25.70
C PRO A 245 23.54 -39.36 -25.21
N MET A 246 23.69 -39.53 -23.90
CA MET A 246 23.77 -40.83 -23.24
C MET A 246 22.37 -41.46 -23.25
N GLN A 247 22.23 -42.54 -24.00
CA GLN A 247 20.99 -43.32 -24.07
C GLN A 247 20.76 -44.09 -22.77
N SER A 248 19.48 -44.11 -22.40
CA SER A 248 18.87 -44.85 -21.30
C SER A 248 19.23 -46.33 -21.28
N LEU A 249 19.68 -46.82 -20.12
CA LEU A 249 19.58 -48.23 -19.77
C LEU A 249 18.42 -48.42 -18.78
N PHE A 250 17.45 -49.21 -19.22
CA PHE A 250 16.41 -49.82 -18.43
C PHE A 250 16.98 -50.58 -17.22
N GLN A 251 16.37 -50.43 -16.03
CA GLN A 251 16.07 -51.60 -15.20
C GLN A 251 14.93 -51.35 -14.20
N ASN A 252 14.04 -52.35 -14.15
CA ASN A 252 12.80 -52.44 -13.38
C ASN A 252 13.02 -52.72 -11.87
N GLN A 253 12.13 -52.14 -11.04
CA GLN A 253 11.51 -52.68 -9.79
C GLN A 253 12.36 -53.03 -8.54
N PRO A 254 11.75 -53.20 -7.34
CA PRO A 254 10.48 -52.69 -6.80
C PRO A 254 10.58 -52.11 -5.36
N SER A 255 9.45 -51.57 -4.92
CA SER A 255 9.07 -51.12 -3.57
C SER A 255 9.37 -52.13 -2.46
N ARG A 256 9.87 -51.66 -1.31
CA ARG A 256 9.89 -52.42 -0.05
C ARG A 256 8.97 -51.79 0.99
N THR A 257 8.07 -52.64 1.45
CA THR A 257 7.15 -52.58 2.59
C THR A 257 7.85 -52.98 3.90
N GLY A 258 7.30 -52.50 5.03
CA GLY A 258 7.46 -53.04 6.40
C GLY A 258 8.52 -52.31 7.24
N ALA A 259 8.36 -52.00 8.53
CA ALA A 259 7.33 -52.31 9.53
C ALA A 259 7.45 -51.26 10.67
N VAL A 260 6.36 -50.74 11.23
CA VAL A 260 5.78 -51.11 12.54
C VAL A 260 6.81 -51.17 13.68
N ILE A 261 6.80 -50.16 14.56
CA ILE A 261 7.17 -50.34 15.98
C ILE A 261 6.16 -49.56 16.82
N ASP A 262 5.40 -50.33 17.57
CA ASP A 262 4.46 -49.95 18.61
C ASP A 262 5.25 -49.71 19.91
N THR A 263 5.02 -48.58 20.58
CA THR A 263 5.35 -48.43 22.02
C THR A 263 4.36 -47.47 22.67
N LEU A 264 3.20 -48.02 23.05
CA LEU A 264 2.38 -47.54 24.17
C LEU A 264 3.11 -47.79 25.49
N SER A 265 3.39 -46.73 26.26
CA SER A 265 3.16 -46.66 27.72
C SER A 265 3.89 -45.45 28.34
N SER A 266 3.13 -44.47 28.82
CA SER A 266 3.17 -44.02 30.22
C SER A 266 2.23 -42.83 30.40
N PHE A 267 1.00 -43.12 30.84
CA PHE A 267 0.17 -42.15 31.54
C PHE A 267 0.71 -42.06 32.97
N LYS A 268 1.25 -40.91 33.34
CA LYS A 268 1.40 -40.51 34.74
C LYS A 268 0.78 -39.13 34.88
N GLY A 269 -0.30 -39.08 35.65
CA GLY A 269 -1.03 -37.86 35.94
C GLY A 269 -0.20 -36.91 36.78
N GLU A 270 -0.34 -35.63 36.51
CA GLU A 270 0.02 -34.55 37.42
C GLU A 270 -1.13 -33.54 37.43
N GLU A 271 -1.43 -33.06 38.62
CA GLU A 271 -2.69 -32.45 39.04
C GLU A 271 -3.08 -31.17 38.28
N ARG A 272 -4.36 -31.09 37.88
CA ARG A 272 -5.00 -29.82 37.53
C ARG A 272 -5.17 -28.98 38.78
N ARG A 273 -4.37 -27.92 38.93
CA ARG A 273 -4.75 -26.79 39.79
C ARG A 273 -5.58 -25.80 38.98
N SER A 274 -6.89 -25.94 39.11
CA SER A 274 -7.90 -24.95 38.72
C SER A 274 -7.95 -23.86 39.80
N GLY A 275 -7.81 -22.59 39.43
CA GLY A 275 -8.08 -21.47 40.32
C GLY A 275 -7.58 -20.13 39.78
N ALA A 276 -8.36 -19.08 39.98
CA ALA A 276 -8.06 -17.69 39.58
C ALA A 276 -6.75 -17.12 40.17
N ALA A 277 -6.10 -17.82 41.11
CA ALA A 277 -4.79 -17.47 41.63
C ALA A 277 -3.63 -17.81 40.66
N ALA A 278 -3.73 -18.88 39.86
CA ALA A 278 -2.69 -19.24 38.88
C ALA A 278 -2.70 -18.33 37.63
N ALA A 279 -3.84 -17.69 37.35
CA ALA A 279 -3.97 -16.68 36.29
C ALA A 279 -3.44 -15.30 36.71
N LEU A 280 -3.29 -15.04 38.03
CA LEU A 280 -2.78 -13.77 38.54
C LEU A 280 -1.24 -13.76 38.61
N GLU A 281 -0.61 -14.92 38.79
CA GLU A 281 0.85 -15.06 38.79
C GLU A 281 1.44 -14.99 37.36
N THR A 282 0.64 -15.30 36.33
CA THR A 282 1.02 -15.16 34.91
C THR A 282 0.74 -13.77 34.31
N LEU A 283 0.16 -12.83 35.07
CA LEU A 283 -0.10 -11.45 34.65
C LEU A 283 0.77 -10.41 35.38
N GLY A 284 1.72 -10.84 36.22
CA GLY A 284 2.55 -9.96 37.06
C GLY A 284 4.03 -9.85 36.69
N ALA A 285 4.55 -10.61 35.72
CA ALA A 285 5.99 -10.60 35.41
C ALA A 285 6.26 -10.75 33.90
N GLY A 286 5.92 -9.71 33.14
CA GLY A 286 6.40 -9.51 31.78
C GLY A 286 7.72 -8.75 31.76
N THR A 287 8.75 -9.22 32.47
CA THR A 287 10.13 -8.76 32.24
C THR A 287 10.77 -9.72 31.25
N ALA A 288 10.77 -9.33 29.97
CA ALA A 288 11.62 -9.95 28.97
C ALA A 288 13.08 -9.76 29.40
N SER A 289 13.67 -10.81 29.96
CA SER A 289 15.02 -10.80 30.54
C SER A 289 16.05 -11.22 29.50
N GLY A 290 16.32 -10.32 28.55
CA GLY A 290 17.50 -10.36 27.67
C GLY A 290 18.23 -9.03 27.77
N SER A 291 19.54 -9.00 27.52
CA SER A 291 20.29 -7.73 27.44
C SER A 291 19.81 -6.93 26.23
N GLU A 292 19.14 -5.80 26.44
CA GLU A 292 18.66 -4.94 25.35
C GLU A 292 19.74 -3.95 24.89
N ARG A 293 19.71 -3.56 23.61
CA ARG A 293 20.67 -2.63 23.00
C ARG A 293 19.98 -1.34 22.57
N ILE A 294 20.53 -0.20 22.99
CA ILE A 294 20.11 1.13 22.58
C ILE A 294 21.14 1.69 21.60
N TYR A 295 20.72 1.95 20.38
CA TYR A 295 21.55 2.62 19.38
C TYR A 295 21.38 4.12 19.54
N LEU A 296 22.47 4.86 19.75
CA LEU A 296 22.45 6.32 19.89
C LEU A 296 22.60 7.05 18.54
N GLY A 297 22.85 6.29 17.47
CA GLY A 297 23.09 6.83 16.14
C GLY A 297 24.46 7.47 16.00
N ALA A 298 24.59 8.34 14.99
CA ALA A 298 25.81 9.06 14.66
C ALA A 298 25.88 10.35 15.49
N ILE A 299 26.65 10.33 16.57
CA ILE A 299 26.74 11.43 17.54
C ILE A 299 28.12 12.10 17.49
N ASP A 300 28.16 13.38 17.84
CA ASP A 300 29.44 14.09 17.98
C ASP A 300 30.28 13.51 19.12
N ARG A 301 31.61 13.52 19.01
CA ARG A 301 32.52 13.07 20.08
C ARG A 301 32.30 13.79 21.40
N ASP A 302 31.93 15.06 21.39
CA ASP A 302 31.67 15.81 22.61
C ASP A 302 30.33 15.42 23.24
N LEU A 303 29.36 14.99 22.43
CA LEU A 303 28.11 14.40 22.91
C LEU A 303 28.35 12.98 23.46
N MET A 304 29.25 12.20 22.85
CA MET A 304 29.64 10.87 23.33
C MET A 304 30.23 10.91 24.75
N LYS A 305 31.00 11.94 25.10
CA LYS A 305 31.54 12.11 26.47
C LYS A 305 30.43 12.22 27.52
N LYS A 306 29.26 12.77 27.16
CA LYS A 306 28.10 12.95 28.04
C LYS A 306 27.26 11.68 28.21
N VAL A 307 27.50 10.63 27.42
CA VAL A 307 26.78 9.35 27.56
C VAL A 307 27.01 8.76 28.95
N GLY A 308 28.24 8.85 29.45
CA GLY A 308 28.64 8.36 30.78
C GLY A 308 27.87 8.98 31.94
N ASP A 309 27.42 10.23 31.79
CA ASP A 309 26.67 10.96 32.82
C ASP A 309 25.19 10.55 32.88
N VAL A 310 24.69 9.92 31.81
CA VAL A 310 23.29 9.57 31.63
C VAL A 310 23.04 8.07 31.88
N ILE A 311 24.02 7.22 31.57
CA ILE A 311 23.93 5.78 31.78
C ILE A 311 24.17 5.42 33.26
N GLY A 312 23.36 4.52 33.80
CA GLY A 312 23.46 4.05 35.18
C GLY A 312 24.37 2.83 35.35
N VAL A 313 24.50 2.37 36.59
CA VAL A 313 25.19 1.10 36.92
C VAL A 313 24.52 -0.06 36.18
N GLY A 314 25.32 -1.00 35.64
CA GLY A 314 24.81 -2.13 34.83
C GLY A 314 24.54 -1.79 33.35
N THR A 315 25.05 -0.65 32.88
CA THR A 315 24.92 -0.20 31.48
C THR A 315 26.28 0.13 30.90
N ARG A 316 26.58 -0.34 29.68
CA ARG A 316 27.89 -0.09 29.03
C ARG A 316 27.71 0.56 27.67
N ALA A 317 28.34 1.71 27.47
CA ALA A 317 28.41 2.37 26.17
C ALA A 317 29.67 1.92 25.40
N SER A 318 29.51 1.62 24.12
CA SER A 318 30.60 1.45 23.15
C SER A 318 30.44 2.48 22.02
N GLY A 319 31.55 2.98 21.51
CA GLY A 319 31.57 3.91 20.38
C GLY A 319 32.55 3.43 19.32
N GLU A 320 32.10 3.41 18.07
CA GLU A 320 32.92 3.09 16.91
C GLU A 320 33.15 4.34 16.06
N ALA A 321 34.40 4.58 15.68
CA ALA A 321 34.75 5.76 14.88
C ALA A 321 34.15 5.65 13.48
N THR A 322 33.55 6.73 12.99
CA THR A 322 33.01 6.77 11.62
C THR A 322 34.02 7.38 10.64
N ALA A 323 33.71 7.33 9.34
CA ALA A 323 34.51 7.97 8.28
C ALA A 323 34.63 9.50 8.44
N ARG A 324 33.81 10.12 9.30
CA ARG A 324 33.89 11.54 9.65
C ARG A 324 34.64 11.68 10.98
N PRO A 325 35.70 12.51 11.08
CA PRO A 325 36.62 12.52 12.23
C PRO A 325 35.95 12.87 13.57
N ASN A 326 34.88 13.68 13.52
CA ASN A 326 34.18 14.19 14.70
C ASN A 326 32.89 13.43 15.06
N ILE A 327 32.53 12.38 14.30
CA ILE A 327 31.29 11.63 14.50
C ILE A 327 31.62 10.18 14.90
N VAL A 328 30.92 9.69 15.92
CA VAL A 328 31.03 8.34 16.48
C VAL A 328 29.66 7.67 16.41
N SER A 329 29.62 6.41 15.97
CA SER A 329 28.43 5.58 16.09
C SER A 329 28.45 4.94 17.47
N ALA A 330 27.46 5.22 18.32
CA ALA A 330 27.47 4.75 19.70
C ALA A 330 26.31 3.79 19.99
N THR A 331 26.60 2.75 20.75
CA THR A 331 25.61 1.75 21.21
C THR A 331 25.73 1.60 22.73
N VAL A 332 24.60 1.50 23.40
CA VAL A 332 24.49 1.27 24.84
C VAL A 332 23.88 -0.10 25.06
N THR A 333 24.60 -0.99 25.75
CA THR A 333 24.08 -2.31 26.13
C THR A 333 23.62 -2.26 27.58
N THR A 334 22.40 -2.73 27.82
CA THR A 334 21.76 -2.76 29.14
C THR A 334 21.74 -4.19 29.69
N GLU A 335 21.94 -4.34 30.99
CA GLU A 335 21.75 -5.63 31.67
C GLU A 335 20.26 -6.02 31.74
N PRO A 336 19.95 -7.34 31.80
CA PRO A 336 18.59 -7.80 32.06
C PRO A 336 18.12 -7.22 33.41
N ASN A 337 16.95 -6.58 33.43
CA ASN A 337 16.32 -5.85 34.55
C ASN A 337 16.57 -4.33 34.61
N VAL A 338 17.30 -3.74 33.65
CA VAL A 338 17.31 -2.28 33.49
C VAL A 338 16.02 -1.84 32.77
N ASP A 339 15.36 -0.80 33.29
CA ASP A 339 14.24 -0.15 32.59
C ASP A 339 14.78 0.67 31.40
N THR A 340 14.93 -0.02 30.28
CA THR A 340 15.48 0.53 29.03
C THR A 340 14.63 1.66 28.47
N ASP A 341 13.31 1.65 28.69
CA ASP A 341 12.42 2.72 28.22
C ASP A 341 12.62 4.01 29.01
N ASN A 342 12.87 3.91 30.31
CA ASN A 342 13.22 5.06 31.14
C ASN A 342 14.62 5.58 30.80
N LEU A 343 15.59 4.68 30.59
CA LEU A 343 16.93 5.07 30.14
C LEU A 343 16.89 5.78 28.78
N LEU A 344 16.11 5.29 27.81
CA LEU A 344 15.92 5.93 26.52
C LEU A 344 15.36 7.35 26.67
N ARG A 345 14.38 7.55 27.54
CA ARG A 345 13.83 8.89 27.84
C ARG A 345 14.88 9.83 28.44
N LYS A 346 15.74 9.35 29.33
CA LYS A 346 16.85 10.13 29.89
C LYS A 346 17.87 10.52 28.82
N LEU A 347 18.19 9.60 27.91
CA LEU A 347 19.06 9.86 26.76
C LEU A 347 18.47 10.94 25.83
N TRP A 348 17.18 10.89 25.53
CA TRP A 348 16.52 11.95 24.76
C TRP A 348 16.58 13.31 25.46
N ALA A 349 16.32 13.34 26.77
CA ALA A 349 16.41 14.57 27.56
C ALA A 349 17.85 15.16 27.59
N ALA A 350 18.86 14.31 27.49
CA ALA A 350 20.27 14.69 27.43
C ALA A 350 20.76 15.07 26.01
N GLY A 351 19.87 15.05 25.00
CA GLY A 351 20.18 15.49 23.64
C GLY A 351 20.53 14.37 22.65
N PHE A 352 20.44 13.11 23.05
CA PHE A 352 20.61 11.96 22.15
C PHE A 352 19.33 11.69 21.33
N ALA A 353 18.86 12.68 20.57
CA ALA A 353 17.55 12.67 19.93
C ALA A 353 17.31 11.48 18.98
N ASP A 354 18.38 10.94 18.40
CA ASP A 354 18.34 9.80 17.48
C ASP A 354 18.47 8.44 18.18
N ALA A 355 18.47 8.41 19.53
CA ALA A 355 18.55 7.16 20.28
C ALA A 355 17.29 6.30 20.07
N PHE A 356 17.45 5.00 19.86
CA PHE A 356 16.36 4.02 19.79
C PHE A 356 16.78 2.66 20.35
N VAL A 357 15.82 1.91 20.87
CA VAL A 357 16.03 0.57 21.44
C VAL A 357 15.77 -0.48 20.36
N LEU A 358 16.69 -1.42 20.20
CA LEU A 358 16.43 -2.68 19.51
C LEU A 358 16.03 -3.73 20.54
N ARG A 359 14.84 -4.27 20.35
CA ARG A 359 14.34 -5.44 21.06
C ARG A 359 14.38 -6.60 20.06
N ASP A 360 15.23 -7.58 20.34
CA ASP A 360 15.33 -8.80 19.55
C ASP A 360 14.11 -9.72 19.78
#